data_AF-A0A8T3LYV3-F1
#
_entry.id   AF-A0A8T3LYV3-F1
#
_cell.length_a   1.000
_cell.length_b   1.000
_cell.length_c   1.000
_cell.angle_alpha   90.00
_cell.angle_beta   90.00
_cell.angle_gamma   90.00
#
_symmetry.space_group_name_H-M   'P 1'
#
loop_
_entity.id
_entity.type
_entity.pdbx_description
1 polymer ?
#
loop_
_entity_poly.entity_id
_entity_poly.type
_entity_poly.pdbx_seq_one_letter_code
_entity_poly.pdbx_strand_id
1 'polypeptide(L)'
;MAGIPPIEEVNALDAEAFRGTLAPLFERAPRFVARLGEGRPFESEDELFDAARAIAREMPESEQIELLDAHPRIGADAAVVSDLSRREQGQEETNDTWVGEELLALNEAYESRFGYRFVVFVAGRPRADIIPLLERALHADRDEELRRGLDDVVLIARDRMDALRGPRPLREALREAIALETSRWMVGEIDRDGLIRATHRLIEEGVESPGLLTLSLANEADEPDLGPPVARLMSEIGLGGWDEAQARQLLALHAAASILGELSQPIDGARRIASVSSNAQFSELVRRWEIDAAGRDGLDVEIRHAAVELFGEEE
;
A
#
# COMPACT_ATOMS: atom_id res chain seq x y z
N MET A 1 2.89 11.48 2.68
CA MET A 1 3.21 11.61 1.25
C MET A 1 2.13 10.85 0.50
N ALA A 2 1.56 11.43 -0.56
CA ALA A 2 0.74 10.64 -1.48
C ALA A 2 1.63 9.52 -2.07
N GLY A 3 1.12 8.29 -2.16
CA GLY A 3 1.87 7.17 -2.74
C GLY A 3 2.21 7.42 -4.22
N ILE A 4 3.01 6.54 -4.82
CA ILE A 4 3.31 6.65 -6.25
C ILE A 4 2.03 6.39 -7.06
N PRO A 5 1.56 7.32 -7.92
CA PRO A 5 0.32 7.14 -8.67
C PRO A 5 0.44 6.06 -9.75
N PRO A 6 -0.66 5.65 -10.40
CA PRO A 6 -0.65 4.75 -11.55
C PRO A 6 0.25 5.27 -12.69
N ILE A 7 0.73 4.37 -13.53
CA ILE A 7 1.72 4.71 -14.57
C ILE A 7 1.19 5.74 -15.57
N GLU A 8 -0.11 5.74 -15.85
CA GLU A 8 -0.79 6.69 -16.73
C GLU A 8 -0.69 8.12 -16.19
N GLU A 9 -0.89 8.29 -14.88
CA GLU A 9 -0.75 9.57 -14.20
C GLU A 9 0.72 10.00 -14.16
N VAL A 10 1.64 9.07 -13.85
CA VAL A 10 3.09 9.32 -13.89
C VAL A 10 3.54 9.82 -15.27
N ASN A 11 3.01 9.24 -16.34
CA ASN A 11 3.31 9.66 -17.72
C ASN A 11 2.81 11.07 -18.03
N ALA A 12 1.70 11.50 -17.42
CA ALA A 12 1.10 12.82 -17.65
C ALA A 12 1.77 13.96 -16.85
N LEU A 13 2.63 13.64 -15.86
CA LEU A 13 3.34 14.65 -15.07
C LEU A 13 4.29 15.50 -15.92
N ASP A 14 4.45 16.77 -15.56
CA ASP A 14 5.57 17.55 -16.10
C ASP A 14 6.93 17.01 -15.58
N ALA A 15 8.03 17.50 -16.13
CA ALA A 15 9.36 16.99 -15.80
C ALA A 15 9.75 17.20 -14.32
N GLU A 16 9.28 18.26 -13.67
CA GLU A 16 9.60 18.54 -12.26
C GLU A 16 8.75 17.66 -11.34
N ALA A 17 7.45 17.55 -11.62
CA ALA A 17 6.55 16.66 -10.90
C ALA A 17 6.95 15.19 -11.05
N PHE A 18 7.37 14.76 -12.24
CA PHE A 18 7.91 13.40 -12.45
C PHE A 18 9.13 13.13 -11.56
N ARG A 19 10.10 14.06 -11.55
CA ARG A 19 11.28 13.94 -10.69
C ARG A 19 10.90 13.89 -9.21
N GLY A 20 10.00 14.77 -8.77
CA GLY A 20 9.53 14.81 -7.38
C GLY A 20 8.83 13.52 -6.96
N THR A 21 7.97 12.98 -7.83
CA THR A 21 7.21 11.74 -7.58
C THR A 21 8.13 10.53 -7.51
N LEU A 22 9.12 10.39 -8.40
CA LEU A 22 9.99 9.21 -8.45
C LEU A 22 11.27 9.34 -7.61
N ALA A 23 11.60 10.53 -7.10
CA ALA A 23 12.78 10.76 -6.26
C ALA A 23 12.91 9.79 -5.05
N PRO A 24 11.82 9.37 -4.37
CA PRO A 24 11.90 8.39 -3.30
C PRO A 24 12.36 6.99 -3.77
N LEU A 25 12.16 6.63 -5.03
CA LEU A 25 12.54 5.31 -5.57
C LEU A 25 14.05 5.22 -5.79
N PHE A 26 14.66 6.30 -6.29
CA PHE A 26 16.09 6.43 -6.55
C PHE A 26 16.68 7.55 -5.69
N GLU A 27 16.75 7.31 -4.36
CA GLU A 27 17.23 8.29 -3.40
C GLU A 27 18.60 8.85 -3.81
N ARG A 28 18.75 10.18 -3.69
CA ARG A 28 20.00 10.91 -4.00
C ARG A 28 20.52 10.74 -5.44
N ALA A 29 19.68 10.29 -6.38
CA ALA A 29 20.05 10.14 -7.80
C ALA A 29 19.21 11.02 -8.76
N PRO A 30 19.14 12.35 -8.57
CA PRO A 30 18.26 13.23 -9.36
C PRO A 30 18.57 13.23 -10.86
N ARG A 31 19.84 13.02 -11.24
CA ARG A 31 20.27 12.94 -12.64
C ARG A 31 19.75 11.68 -13.33
N PHE A 32 19.77 10.56 -12.62
CA PHE A 32 19.24 9.29 -13.10
C PHE A 32 17.72 9.38 -13.31
N VAL A 33 16.99 9.93 -12.32
CA VAL A 33 15.53 10.13 -12.43
C VAL A 33 15.17 11.08 -13.58
N ALA A 34 15.96 12.14 -13.79
CA ALA A 34 15.75 13.04 -14.92
C ALA A 34 15.89 12.31 -16.28
N ARG A 35 16.92 11.46 -16.43
CA ARG A 35 17.15 10.66 -17.64
C ARG A 35 16.06 9.61 -17.84
N LEU A 36 15.62 8.94 -16.77
CA LEU A 36 14.48 8.03 -16.83
C LEU A 36 13.22 8.74 -17.35
N GLY A 37 12.99 9.99 -16.94
CA GLY A 37 11.86 10.79 -17.39
C GLY A 37 11.86 11.13 -18.89
N GLU A 38 13.00 11.03 -19.59
CA GLU A 38 13.11 11.18 -21.04
C GLU A 38 12.63 9.94 -21.81
N GLY A 39 12.55 8.78 -21.13
CA GLY A 39 12.07 7.51 -21.70
C GLY A 39 10.55 7.34 -21.73
N ARG A 40 9.80 8.34 -21.28
CA ARG A 40 8.33 8.32 -21.26
C ARG A 40 7.73 8.46 -22.67
N PRO A 41 6.49 7.96 -22.89
CA PRO A 41 5.63 7.28 -21.92
C PRO A 41 5.99 5.79 -21.73
N PHE A 42 5.67 5.24 -20.57
CA PHE A 42 5.75 3.80 -20.29
C PHE A 42 4.35 3.17 -20.34
N GLU A 43 4.17 2.05 -21.04
CA GLU A 43 2.93 1.28 -21.12
C GLU A 43 2.60 0.57 -19.80
N SER A 44 3.61 0.30 -18.97
CA SER A 44 3.46 -0.39 -17.68
C SER A 44 4.56 -0.02 -16.70
N GLU A 45 4.36 -0.39 -15.43
CA GLU A 45 5.40 -0.29 -14.40
C GLU A 45 6.58 -1.21 -14.68
N ASP A 46 6.33 -2.37 -15.28
CA ASP A 46 7.40 -3.27 -15.71
C ASP A 46 8.28 -2.59 -16.76
N GLU A 47 7.68 -1.89 -17.72
CA GLU A 47 8.44 -1.13 -18.72
C GLU A 47 9.22 0.03 -18.10
N LEU A 48 8.67 0.73 -17.10
CA LEU A 48 9.40 1.76 -16.35
C LEU A 48 10.69 1.18 -15.73
N PHE A 49 10.61 0.02 -15.07
CA PHE A 49 11.77 -0.59 -14.41
C PHE A 49 12.73 -1.26 -15.40
N ASP A 50 12.23 -1.80 -16.52
CA ASP A 50 13.07 -2.32 -17.60
C ASP A 50 13.85 -1.18 -18.27
N ALA A 51 13.20 -0.05 -18.54
CA ALA A 51 13.85 1.16 -19.03
C ALA A 51 14.88 1.69 -18.02
N ALA A 52 14.56 1.72 -16.73
CA ALA A 52 15.50 2.11 -15.68
C ALA A 52 16.75 1.21 -15.68
N ARG A 53 16.57 -0.12 -15.81
CA ARG A 53 17.67 -1.09 -15.89
C ARG A 53 18.54 -0.88 -17.14
N ALA A 54 17.92 -0.67 -18.30
CA ALA A 54 18.64 -0.38 -19.54
C ALA A 54 19.47 0.91 -19.41
N ILE A 55 18.84 2.01 -18.98
CA ILE A 55 19.49 3.31 -18.77
C ILE A 55 20.64 3.18 -17.77
N ALA A 56 20.44 2.46 -16.66
CA ALA A 56 21.46 2.28 -15.64
C ALA A 56 22.70 1.55 -16.18
N ARG A 57 22.53 0.57 -17.08
CA ARG A 57 23.63 -0.21 -17.67
C ARG A 57 24.31 0.50 -18.85
N GLU A 58 23.62 1.40 -19.53
CA GLU A 58 24.13 2.09 -20.72
C GLU A 58 24.73 3.47 -20.44
N MET A 59 24.42 4.07 -19.28
CA MET A 59 25.00 5.36 -18.91
C MET A 59 26.52 5.28 -18.72
N PRO A 60 27.26 6.39 -18.88
CA PRO A 60 28.69 6.43 -18.62
C PRO A 60 29.02 5.86 -17.24
N GLU A 61 30.12 5.10 -17.14
CA GLU A 61 30.52 4.40 -15.92
C GLU A 61 30.59 5.33 -14.69
N SER A 62 31.02 6.59 -14.85
CA SER A 62 31.04 7.56 -13.75
C SER A 62 29.64 7.84 -13.18
N GLU A 63 28.60 7.84 -14.04
CA GLU A 63 27.20 8.02 -13.61
C GLU A 63 26.63 6.71 -13.03
N GLN A 64 27.11 5.54 -13.49
CA GLN A 64 26.81 4.25 -12.86
C GLN A 64 27.31 4.21 -11.42
N ILE A 65 28.56 4.62 -11.21
CA ILE A 65 29.17 4.72 -9.89
C ILE A 65 28.42 5.75 -9.03
N GLU A 66 28.06 6.92 -9.58
CA GLU A 66 27.26 7.93 -8.87
C GLU A 66 25.92 7.35 -8.37
N LEU A 67 25.23 6.54 -9.19
CA LEU A 67 23.97 5.90 -8.80
C LEU A 67 24.16 4.85 -7.69
N LEU A 68 25.23 4.07 -7.73
CA LEU A 68 25.55 3.11 -6.66
C LEU A 68 25.93 3.85 -5.37
N ASP A 69 26.77 4.87 -5.45
CA ASP A 69 27.24 5.65 -4.31
C ASP A 69 26.17 6.56 -3.70
N ALA A 70 25.04 6.76 -4.38
CA ALA A 70 23.86 7.39 -3.81
C ALA A 70 23.25 6.56 -2.66
N HIS A 71 23.44 5.23 -2.68
CA HIS A 71 22.93 4.33 -1.67
C HIS A 71 23.80 4.35 -0.39
N PRO A 72 23.17 4.30 0.80
CA PRO A 72 23.92 4.12 2.04
C PRO A 72 24.56 2.73 2.08
N ARG A 73 25.69 2.61 2.80
CA ARG A 73 26.32 1.30 3.05
C ARG A 73 25.34 0.38 3.77
N ILE A 74 25.37 -0.91 3.44
CA ILE A 74 24.69 -1.95 4.22
C ILE A 74 25.33 -2.00 5.62
N GLY A 75 24.52 -1.93 6.67
CA GLY A 75 25.00 -1.87 8.06
C GLY A 75 25.33 -0.47 8.56
N ALA A 76 25.04 0.58 7.79
CA ALA A 76 25.14 1.97 8.27
C ALA A 76 24.17 2.25 9.44
N ASP A 77 24.50 3.25 10.25
CA ASP A 77 23.69 3.66 11.40
C ASP A 77 22.27 4.04 10.96
N ALA A 78 21.28 3.39 11.59
CA ALA A 78 19.86 3.60 11.36
C ALA A 78 19.41 5.06 11.60
N ALA A 79 20.15 5.83 12.41
CA ALA A 79 19.90 7.23 12.68
C ALA A 79 20.30 8.17 11.53
N VAL A 80 21.09 7.69 10.57
CA VAL A 80 21.69 8.51 9.49
C VAL A 80 21.08 8.18 8.11
N VAL A 81 20.33 7.09 8.00
CA VAL A 81 19.65 6.65 6.77
C VAL A 81 18.16 7.00 6.77
N SER A 82 17.55 7.11 5.58
CA SER A 82 16.12 7.37 5.43
C SER A 82 15.28 6.25 6.04
N ASP A 83 13.99 6.51 6.33
CA ASP A 83 13.10 5.46 6.84
C ASP A 83 12.87 4.31 5.83
N LEU A 84 12.99 4.57 4.52
CA LEU A 84 12.95 3.53 3.48
C LEU A 84 14.21 2.67 3.54
N SER A 85 15.39 3.31 3.49
CA SER A 85 16.69 2.65 3.65
C SER A 85 16.79 1.85 4.96
N ARG A 86 16.22 2.35 6.05
CA ARG A 86 16.19 1.65 7.35
C ARG A 86 15.32 0.38 7.28
N ARG A 87 14.16 0.44 6.62
CA ARG A 87 13.27 -0.72 6.45
C ARG A 87 13.90 -1.77 5.53
N GLU A 88 14.54 -1.34 4.46
CA GLU A 88 15.27 -2.22 3.53
C GLU A 88 16.28 -3.08 4.30
N GLN A 89 17.15 -2.47 5.12
CA GLN A 89 18.25 -3.19 5.79
C GLN A 89 17.85 -4.03 7.02
N GLY A 90 16.55 -4.23 7.27
CA GLY A 90 16.02 -4.97 8.41
C GLY A 90 16.10 -4.19 9.73
N GLN A 91 15.01 -4.24 10.51
CA GLN A 91 14.86 -3.55 11.80
C GLN A 91 15.47 -4.29 13.00
N GLU A 92 16.17 -5.41 12.78
CA GLU A 92 16.73 -6.12 13.92
C GLU A 92 17.88 -5.30 14.52
N GLU A 93 17.62 -4.76 15.71
CA GLU A 93 18.62 -4.47 16.73
C GLU A 93 19.31 -5.78 17.14
N THR A 94 19.96 -6.47 16.20
CA THR A 94 20.93 -7.48 16.58
C THR A 94 22.08 -6.70 17.19
N ASN A 95 22.15 -6.68 18.52
CA ASN A 95 23.32 -6.32 19.33
C ASN A 95 24.55 -7.21 19.04
N ASP A 96 24.57 -7.90 17.89
CA ASP A 96 25.68 -8.67 17.39
C ASP A 96 26.70 -7.71 16.79
N THR A 97 27.54 -7.16 17.67
CA THR A 97 28.67 -6.30 17.32
C THR A 97 29.52 -6.91 16.20
N TRP A 98 29.61 -8.24 16.14
CA TRP A 98 30.36 -8.96 15.10
C TRP A 98 29.80 -8.74 13.68
N VAL A 99 28.47 -8.70 13.47
CA VAL A 99 27.87 -8.51 12.14
C VAL A 99 28.20 -7.12 11.60
N GLY A 100 28.11 -6.11 12.47
CA GLY A 100 28.44 -4.73 12.11
C GLY A 100 29.92 -4.54 11.77
N GLU A 101 30.82 -5.14 12.57
CA GLU A 101 32.27 -5.11 12.32
C GLU A 101 32.64 -5.83 11.02
N GLU A 102 32.05 -6.99 10.76
CA GLU A 102 32.31 -7.77 9.54
C GLU A 102 31.81 -7.05 8.29
N LEU A 103 30.58 -6.51 8.32
CA LEU A 103 30.06 -5.71 7.21
C LEU A 103 30.89 -4.46 6.97
N LEU A 104 31.41 -3.81 8.02
CA LEU A 104 32.30 -2.66 7.85
C LEU A 104 33.58 -3.06 7.12
N ALA A 105 34.27 -4.11 7.59
CA ALA A 105 35.51 -4.59 6.98
C ALA A 105 35.31 -5.03 5.52
N LEU A 106 34.21 -5.74 5.24
CA LEU A 106 33.88 -6.18 3.88
C LEU A 106 33.50 -5.01 2.95
N ASN A 107 32.77 -4.01 3.44
CA ASN A 107 32.50 -2.79 2.66
C ASN A 107 33.80 -2.07 2.31
N GLU A 108 34.73 -1.93 3.25
CA GLU A 108 36.04 -1.30 3.00
C GLU A 108 36.87 -2.08 1.97
N ALA A 109 36.88 -3.41 2.07
CA ALA A 109 37.54 -4.27 1.08
C ALA A 109 36.90 -4.16 -0.31
N TYR A 110 35.57 -4.12 -0.36
CA TYR A 110 34.80 -3.99 -1.59
C TYR A 110 35.07 -2.65 -2.27
N GLU A 111 34.95 -1.55 -1.55
CA GLU A 111 35.21 -0.19 -2.06
C GLU A 111 36.66 -0.03 -2.52
N SER A 112 37.62 -0.61 -1.80
CA SER A 112 39.04 -0.60 -2.18
C SER A 112 39.31 -1.36 -3.48
N ARG A 113 38.55 -2.44 -3.75
CA ARG A 113 38.69 -3.27 -4.95
C ARG A 113 37.99 -2.66 -6.17
N PHE A 114 36.74 -2.24 -6.01
CA PHE A 114 35.86 -1.90 -7.12
C PHE A 114 35.74 -0.39 -7.36
N GLY A 115 35.96 0.43 -6.33
CA GLY A 115 35.91 1.90 -6.39
C GLY A 115 34.52 2.51 -6.25
N TYR A 116 33.53 1.72 -5.79
CA TYR A 116 32.15 2.15 -5.55
C TYR A 116 31.53 1.32 -4.42
N ARG A 117 30.42 1.79 -3.85
CA ARG A 117 29.72 1.10 -2.75
C ARG A 117 29.09 -0.22 -3.19
N PHE A 118 29.06 -1.18 -2.26
CA PHE A 118 28.27 -2.39 -2.44
C PHE A 118 26.79 -2.10 -2.25
N VAL A 119 26.00 -2.41 -3.27
CA VAL A 119 24.55 -2.33 -3.25
C VAL A 119 23.98 -3.72 -3.52
N VAL A 120 23.03 -4.15 -2.69
CA VAL A 120 22.35 -5.44 -2.86
C VAL A 120 20.88 -5.32 -2.47
N PHE A 121 20.00 -5.94 -3.25
CA PHE A 121 18.59 -6.07 -2.88
C PHE A 121 18.44 -7.18 -1.83
N VAL A 122 18.12 -6.79 -0.61
CA VAL A 122 18.09 -7.72 0.54
C VAL A 122 16.78 -8.48 0.65
N ALA A 123 15.68 -8.00 0.06
CA ALA A 123 14.37 -8.69 0.06
C ALA A 123 13.92 -9.17 1.46
N GLY A 124 14.17 -8.37 2.51
CA GLY A 124 13.84 -8.74 3.89
C GLY A 124 14.79 -9.74 4.58
N ARG A 125 15.93 -10.08 3.96
CA ARG A 125 16.96 -10.93 4.57
C ARG A 125 17.59 -10.26 5.80
N PRO A 126 17.90 -11.02 6.86
CA PRO A 126 18.73 -10.54 7.97
C PRO A 126 20.10 -10.06 7.49
N ARG A 127 20.70 -9.10 8.20
CA ARG A 127 22.02 -8.53 7.85
C ARG A 127 23.13 -9.59 7.78
N ALA A 128 23.08 -10.59 8.66
CA ALA A 128 24.02 -11.70 8.67
C ALA A 128 24.02 -12.50 7.34
N ASP A 129 22.86 -12.60 6.67
CA ASP A 129 22.73 -13.29 5.38
C ASP A 129 23.32 -12.49 4.21
N ILE A 130 23.66 -11.22 4.44
CA ILE A 130 24.31 -10.35 3.44
C ILE A 130 25.82 -10.59 3.40
N ILE A 131 26.43 -11.02 4.51
CA ILE A 131 27.88 -11.29 4.58
C ILE A 131 28.32 -12.26 3.48
N PRO A 132 27.70 -13.45 3.31
CA PRO A 132 28.08 -14.37 2.24
C PRO A 132 27.85 -13.82 0.82
N LEU A 133 26.93 -12.86 0.64
CA LEU A 133 26.71 -12.22 -0.66
C LEU A 133 27.87 -11.27 -0.98
N LEU A 134 28.28 -10.46 0.00
CA LEU A 134 29.39 -9.53 -0.13
C LEU A 134 30.74 -10.24 -0.29
N GLU A 135 30.97 -11.33 0.45
CA GLU A 135 32.15 -12.18 0.28
C GLU A 135 32.22 -12.77 -1.15
N ARG A 136 31.10 -13.28 -1.68
CA ARG A 136 31.05 -13.78 -3.06
C ARG A 136 31.30 -12.66 -4.07
N ALA A 137 30.73 -11.49 -3.86
CA ALA A 137 30.92 -10.33 -4.72
C ALA A 137 32.39 -9.89 -4.83
N LEU A 138 33.17 -10.02 -3.74
CA LEU A 138 34.61 -9.76 -3.75
C LEU A 138 35.41 -10.67 -4.71
N HIS A 139 34.83 -11.77 -5.16
CA HIS A 139 35.45 -12.66 -6.14
C HIS A 139 34.97 -12.44 -7.58
N ALA A 140 33.97 -11.59 -7.79
CA ALA A 140 33.42 -11.30 -9.11
C ALA A 140 34.37 -10.45 -9.98
N ASP A 141 34.13 -10.52 -11.28
CA ASP A 141 34.68 -9.57 -12.25
C ASP A 141 34.07 -8.18 -12.03
N ARG A 142 34.86 -7.13 -12.24
CA ARG A 142 34.41 -5.75 -11.97
C ARG A 142 33.21 -5.35 -12.82
N ASP A 143 33.19 -5.71 -14.10
CA ASP A 143 32.09 -5.32 -14.99
C ASP A 143 30.83 -6.12 -14.69
N GLU A 144 30.97 -7.40 -14.30
CA GLU A 144 29.87 -8.22 -13.82
C GLU A 144 29.26 -7.64 -12.54
N GLU A 145 30.10 -7.28 -11.58
CA GLU A 145 29.70 -6.74 -10.30
C GLU A 145 29.03 -5.36 -10.42
N LEU A 146 29.54 -4.51 -11.33
CA LEU A 146 28.92 -3.23 -11.65
C LEU A 146 27.50 -3.42 -12.20
N ARG A 147 27.30 -4.34 -13.15
CA ARG A 147 25.97 -4.65 -13.70
C ARG A 147 25.02 -5.20 -12.63
N ARG A 148 25.50 -6.10 -11.77
CA ARG A 148 24.72 -6.66 -10.65
C ARG A 148 24.28 -5.58 -9.67
N GLY A 149 25.18 -4.67 -9.28
CA GLY A 149 24.85 -3.56 -8.39
C GLY A 149 23.75 -2.66 -8.98
N LEU A 150 23.84 -2.33 -10.26
CA LEU A 150 22.84 -1.51 -10.96
C LEU A 150 21.48 -2.21 -11.05
N ASP A 151 21.49 -3.52 -11.28
CA ASP A 151 20.30 -4.35 -11.28
C ASP A 151 19.60 -4.32 -9.91
N ASP A 152 20.37 -4.41 -8.83
CA ASP A 152 19.87 -4.37 -7.47
C ASP A 152 19.33 -2.99 -7.08
N VAL A 153 19.91 -1.90 -7.58
CA VAL A 153 19.31 -0.56 -7.44
C VAL A 153 17.90 -0.51 -8.02
N VAL A 154 17.68 -1.11 -9.19
CA VAL A 154 16.34 -1.16 -9.81
C VAL A 154 15.38 -2.05 -9.03
N LEU A 155 15.84 -3.18 -8.48
CA LEU A 155 15.03 -4.04 -7.62
C LEU A 155 14.62 -3.32 -6.33
N ILE A 156 15.54 -2.60 -5.69
CA ILE A 156 15.26 -1.76 -4.51
C ILE A 156 14.23 -0.67 -4.87
N ALA A 157 14.38 -0.01 -6.03
CA ALA A 157 13.42 0.99 -6.48
C ALA A 157 12.01 0.42 -6.69
N ARG A 158 11.90 -0.81 -7.19
CA ARG A 158 10.61 -1.52 -7.31
C ARG A 158 9.99 -1.83 -5.95
N ASP A 159 10.77 -2.39 -5.03
CA ASP A 159 10.32 -2.68 -3.66
C ASP A 159 9.87 -1.40 -2.92
N ARG A 160 10.58 -0.29 -3.10
CA ARG A 160 10.18 1.04 -2.61
C ARG A 160 8.85 1.50 -3.20
N MET A 161 8.61 1.27 -4.49
CA MET A 161 7.34 1.64 -5.13
C MET A 161 6.18 0.89 -4.49
N ASP A 162 6.33 -0.42 -4.29
CA ASP A 162 5.34 -1.26 -3.63
C ASP A 162 5.10 -0.79 -2.18
N ALA A 163 6.17 -0.53 -1.42
CA ALA A 163 6.08 -0.03 -0.06
C ALA A 163 5.40 1.35 0.05
N LEU A 164 5.66 2.26 -0.89
CA LEU A 164 5.08 3.61 -0.91
C LEU A 164 3.62 3.64 -1.35
N ARG A 165 3.20 2.67 -2.17
CA ARG A 165 1.80 2.49 -2.54
C ARG A 165 0.98 1.77 -1.46
N GLY A 166 1.67 1.02 -0.60
CA GLY A 166 1.01 0.14 0.36
C GLY A 166 0.41 -1.09 -0.35
N PRO A 167 -0.40 -1.89 0.35
CA PRO A 167 -1.10 -3.02 -0.26
C PRO A 167 -1.86 -2.54 -1.50
N ARG A 168 -1.80 -3.30 -2.60
CA ARG A 168 -2.60 -2.98 -3.79
C ARG A 168 -4.06 -2.75 -3.34
N PRO A 169 -4.71 -1.66 -3.78
CA PRO A 169 -6.10 -1.44 -3.44
C PRO A 169 -6.90 -2.66 -3.87
N LEU A 170 -7.67 -3.21 -2.92
CA LEU A 170 -8.49 -4.39 -3.16
C LEU A 170 -9.41 -4.16 -4.37
N ARG A 171 -9.58 -5.18 -5.23
CA ARG A 171 -10.53 -5.10 -6.35
C ARG A 171 -11.90 -4.71 -5.80
N GLU A 172 -12.65 -3.92 -6.57
CA GLU A 172 -13.94 -3.37 -6.13
C GLU A 172 -14.90 -4.45 -5.62
N ALA A 173 -15.09 -5.53 -6.38
CA ALA A 173 -15.90 -6.68 -5.98
C ALA A 173 -15.47 -7.29 -4.63
N LEU A 174 -14.17 -7.27 -4.31
CA LEU A 174 -13.65 -7.78 -3.04
C LEU A 174 -13.90 -6.80 -1.90
N ARG A 175 -13.80 -5.49 -2.15
CA ARG A 175 -14.17 -4.45 -1.17
C ARG A 175 -15.66 -4.52 -0.83
N GLU A 176 -16.49 -4.73 -1.85
CA GLU A 176 -17.93 -4.93 -1.70
C GLU A 176 -18.24 -6.17 -0.86
N ALA A 177 -17.58 -7.29 -1.14
CA ALA A 177 -17.73 -8.51 -0.35
C ALA A 177 -17.30 -8.31 1.11
N ILE A 178 -16.18 -7.62 1.37
CA ILE A 178 -15.74 -7.30 2.73
C ILE A 178 -16.76 -6.43 3.45
N ALA A 179 -17.26 -5.37 2.80
CA ALA A 179 -18.25 -4.46 3.40
C ALA A 179 -19.53 -5.20 3.78
N LEU A 180 -20.01 -6.11 2.93
CA LEU A 180 -21.19 -6.92 3.21
C LEU A 180 -20.95 -7.92 4.34
N GLU A 181 -19.94 -8.79 4.24
CA GLU A 181 -19.72 -9.85 5.25
C GLU A 181 -19.41 -9.27 6.62
N THR A 182 -18.64 -8.18 6.67
CA THR A 182 -18.36 -7.48 7.92
C THR A 182 -19.62 -6.82 8.48
N SER A 183 -20.45 -6.18 7.65
CA SER A 183 -21.72 -5.59 8.09
C SER A 183 -22.68 -6.66 8.62
N ARG A 184 -22.75 -7.84 7.99
CA ARG A 184 -23.56 -8.98 8.46
C ARG A 184 -23.12 -9.45 9.83
N TRP A 185 -21.81 -9.50 10.09
CA TRP A 185 -21.30 -9.84 11.42
C TRP A 185 -21.66 -8.76 12.44
N MET A 186 -21.47 -7.48 12.12
CA MET A 186 -21.75 -6.36 13.02
C MET A 186 -23.20 -6.33 13.50
N VAL A 187 -24.15 -6.73 12.66
CA VAL A 187 -25.58 -6.79 13.01
C VAL A 187 -26.03 -8.15 13.56
N GLY A 188 -25.12 -9.11 13.66
CA GLY A 188 -25.40 -10.46 14.17
C GLY A 188 -26.10 -11.40 13.19
N GLU A 189 -26.09 -11.13 11.88
CA GLU A 189 -26.58 -12.08 10.85
C GLU A 189 -25.65 -13.29 10.67
N ILE A 190 -24.35 -13.11 10.93
CA ILE A 190 -23.36 -14.20 10.96
C ILE A 190 -22.62 -14.19 12.30
N ASP A 191 -22.26 -15.38 12.75
CA ASP A 191 -21.45 -15.57 13.95
C ASP A 191 -19.96 -15.38 13.67
N ARG A 192 -19.15 -15.47 14.73
CA ARG A 192 -17.68 -15.37 14.69
C ARG A 192 -17.08 -16.31 13.64
N ASP A 193 -17.50 -17.57 13.66
CA ASP A 193 -17.00 -18.59 12.74
C ASP A 193 -17.44 -18.31 11.29
N GLY A 194 -18.63 -17.73 11.12
CA GLY A 194 -19.13 -17.23 9.84
C GLY A 194 -18.24 -16.15 9.25
N LEU A 195 -17.85 -15.16 10.06
CA LEU A 195 -16.92 -14.12 9.64
C LEU A 195 -15.55 -14.70 9.27
N ILE A 196 -14.98 -15.58 10.10
CA ILE A 196 -13.68 -16.21 9.81
C ILE A 196 -13.72 -17.04 8.53
N ARG A 197 -14.80 -17.80 8.28
CA ARG A 197 -14.95 -18.52 7.00
C ARG A 197 -15.05 -17.57 5.80
N ALA A 198 -15.68 -16.42 5.96
CA ALA A 198 -15.73 -15.41 4.92
C ALA A 198 -14.33 -14.83 4.64
N THR A 199 -13.53 -14.58 5.69
CA THR A 199 -12.18 -14.03 5.52
C THR A 199 -11.25 -15.03 4.83
N HIS A 200 -11.30 -16.32 5.18
CA HIS A 200 -10.54 -17.37 4.48
C HIS A 200 -10.90 -17.45 2.99
N ARG A 201 -12.19 -17.44 2.66
CA ARG A 201 -12.65 -17.45 1.26
C ARG A 201 -12.11 -16.26 0.46
N LEU A 202 -12.15 -15.06 1.05
CA LEU A 202 -11.64 -13.85 0.42
C LEU A 202 -10.12 -13.93 0.20
N ILE A 203 -9.37 -14.49 1.15
CA ILE A 203 -7.92 -14.73 0.98
C ILE A 203 -7.65 -15.72 -0.16
N GLU A 204 -8.41 -16.82 -0.23
CA GLU A 204 -8.30 -17.81 -1.32
C GLU A 204 -8.60 -17.23 -2.70
N GLU A 205 -9.47 -16.21 -2.79
CA GLU A 205 -9.76 -15.45 -4.02
C GLU A 205 -8.66 -14.44 -4.40
N GLY A 206 -7.50 -14.51 -3.72
CA GLY A 206 -6.29 -13.74 -4.02
C GLY A 206 -6.25 -12.37 -3.36
N VAL A 207 -6.93 -12.19 -2.23
CA VAL A 207 -6.90 -10.94 -1.46
C VAL A 207 -5.65 -10.89 -0.57
N GLU A 208 -4.74 -9.96 -0.86
CA GLU A 208 -3.65 -9.57 0.03
C GLU A 208 -4.09 -8.37 0.87
N SER A 209 -4.63 -8.62 2.06
CA SER A 209 -4.98 -7.57 3.04
C SER A 209 -4.44 -7.93 4.43
N PRO A 210 -3.65 -7.04 5.06
CA PRO A 210 -3.21 -7.23 6.44
C PRO A 210 -4.37 -7.40 7.42
N GLY A 211 -5.47 -6.65 7.24
CA GLY A 211 -6.69 -6.76 8.04
C GLY A 211 -7.36 -8.13 7.90
N LEU A 212 -7.48 -8.66 6.69
CA LEU A 212 -8.03 -10.00 6.45
C LEU A 212 -7.16 -11.09 7.03
N LEU A 213 -5.84 -11.00 6.88
CA LEU A 213 -4.91 -11.95 7.49
C LEU A 213 -5.05 -11.93 9.02
N THR A 214 -5.07 -10.75 9.63
CA THR A 214 -5.27 -10.59 11.08
C THR A 214 -6.56 -11.26 11.54
N LEU A 215 -7.67 -11.01 10.85
CA LEU A 215 -8.96 -11.62 11.16
C LEU A 215 -8.98 -13.14 10.95
N SER A 216 -8.31 -13.63 9.91
CA SER A 216 -8.24 -15.06 9.62
C SER A 216 -7.50 -15.85 10.69
N LEU A 217 -6.50 -15.22 11.34
CA LEU A 217 -5.68 -15.82 12.40
C LEU A 217 -6.31 -15.66 13.80
N ALA A 218 -7.34 -14.83 13.94
CA ALA A 218 -7.98 -14.55 15.24
C ALA A 218 -8.60 -15.80 15.90
N ASN A 219 -8.94 -16.83 15.11
CA ASN A 219 -9.41 -18.10 15.66
C ASN A 219 -8.30 -18.89 16.35
N GLU A 220 -7.10 -18.89 15.78
CA GLU A 220 -5.94 -19.62 16.31
C GLU A 220 -5.37 -18.94 17.56
N ALA A 221 -5.52 -17.61 17.66
CA ALA A 221 -5.06 -16.80 18.78
C ALA A 221 -6.00 -16.79 19.99
N ASP A 222 -7.16 -17.48 19.93
CA ASP A 222 -8.23 -17.42 20.93
C ASP A 222 -8.64 -15.97 21.28
N GLU A 223 -8.57 -15.07 20.29
CA GLU A 223 -8.86 -13.64 20.47
C GLU A 223 -10.36 -13.45 20.75
N PRO A 224 -10.75 -12.93 21.94
CA PRO A 224 -12.15 -12.84 22.35
C PRO A 224 -12.89 -11.68 21.66
N ASP A 225 -12.20 -10.64 21.21
CA ASP A 225 -12.80 -9.45 20.60
C ASP A 225 -12.32 -9.25 19.16
N LEU A 226 -13.23 -9.43 18.21
CA LEU A 226 -12.97 -9.16 16.80
C LEU A 226 -13.18 -7.70 16.40
N GLY A 227 -13.64 -6.83 17.32
CA GLY A 227 -13.89 -5.42 17.06
C GLY A 227 -12.68 -4.67 16.49
N PRO A 228 -11.49 -4.69 17.14
CA PRO A 228 -10.32 -3.97 16.63
C PRO A 228 -9.81 -4.48 15.26
N PRO A 229 -9.70 -5.82 15.02
CA PRO A 229 -9.38 -6.33 13.69
C PRO A 229 -10.39 -5.94 12.61
N VAL A 230 -11.70 -5.97 12.92
CA VAL A 230 -12.76 -5.51 12.02
C VAL A 230 -12.64 -4.01 11.71
N ALA A 231 -12.43 -3.17 12.72
CA ALA A 231 -12.28 -1.73 12.52
C ALA A 231 -11.09 -1.38 11.62
N ARG A 232 -9.99 -2.14 11.73
CA ARG A 232 -8.84 -2.02 10.83
C ARG A 232 -9.21 -2.41 9.40
N LEU A 233 -9.85 -3.56 9.22
CA LEU A 233 -10.27 -4.03 7.89
C LEU A 233 -11.25 -3.03 7.22
N MET A 234 -12.21 -2.49 7.96
CA MET A 234 -13.13 -1.48 7.44
C MET A 234 -12.40 -0.18 7.05
N SER A 235 -11.38 0.21 7.80
CA SER A 235 -10.53 1.36 7.45
C SER A 235 -9.72 1.11 6.17
N GLU A 236 -9.21 -0.11 5.95
CA GLU A 236 -8.47 -0.48 4.73
C GLU A 236 -9.30 -0.32 3.45
N ILE A 237 -10.62 -0.57 3.53
CA ILE A 237 -11.53 -0.37 2.39
C ILE A 237 -12.14 1.03 2.33
N GLY A 238 -11.68 1.97 3.16
CA GLY A 238 -12.14 3.36 3.18
C GLY A 238 -13.46 3.59 3.93
N LEU A 239 -13.84 2.67 4.81
CA LEU A 239 -15.01 2.76 5.70
C LEU A 239 -14.56 2.87 7.17
N GLY A 240 -13.58 3.71 7.45
CA GLY A 240 -13.13 3.94 8.83
C GLY A 240 -14.25 4.53 9.70
N GLY A 241 -14.41 4.03 10.92
CA GLY A 241 -15.47 4.47 11.85
C GLY A 241 -16.86 3.92 11.55
N TRP A 242 -16.97 2.91 10.67
CA TRP A 242 -18.22 2.23 10.35
C TRP A 242 -18.88 1.62 11.59
N ASP A 243 -20.16 1.90 11.81
CA ASP A 243 -20.93 1.44 12.97
C ASP A 243 -22.08 0.48 12.63
N GLU A 244 -22.72 -0.06 13.66
CA GLU A 244 -23.81 -1.04 13.51
C GLU A 244 -25.06 -0.43 12.83
N ALA A 245 -25.34 0.86 13.03
CA ALA A 245 -26.50 1.50 12.41
C ALA A 245 -26.29 1.65 10.90
N GLN A 246 -25.09 2.08 10.49
CA GLN A 246 -24.66 2.16 9.10
C GLN A 246 -24.64 0.78 8.44
N ALA A 247 -24.15 -0.25 9.15
CA ALA A 247 -24.18 -1.63 8.68
C ALA A 247 -25.62 -2.11 8.38
N ARG A 248 -26.59 -1.85 9.28
CA ARG A 248 -28.01 -2.19 9.03
C ARG A 248 -28.57 -1.48 7.80
N GLN A 249 -28.25 -0.19 7.61
CA GLN A 249 -28.71 0.57 6.45
C GLN A 249 -28.13 0.01 5.14
N LEU A 250 -26.86 -0.39 5.14
CA LEU A 250 -26.23 -0.99 3.98
C LEU A 250 -26.89 -2.32 3.60
N LEU A 251 -27.15 -3.18 4.58
CA LEU A 251 -27.80 -4.47 4.33
C LEU A 251 -29.23 -4.30 3.82
N ALA A 252 -29.98 -3.33 4.35
CA ALA A 252 -31.31 -2.99 3.86
C ALA A 252 -31.26 -2.49 2.40
N LEU A 253 -30.31 -1.61 2.06
CA LEU A 253 -30.10 -1.12 0.70
C LEU A 253 -29.73 -2.26 -0.26
N HIS A 254 -28.81 -3.12 0.15
CA HIS A 254 -28.37 -4.28 -0.63
C HIS A 254 -29.52 -5.27 -0.88
N ALA A 255 -30.34 -5.54 0.13
CA ALA A 255 -31.53 -6.38 0.01
C ALA A 255 -32.57 -5.76 -0.95
N ALA A 256 -32.81 -4.45 -0.86
CA ALA A 256 -33.73 -3.74 -1.74
C ALA A 256 -33.27 -3.79 -3.21
N ALA A 257 -32.00 -3.49 -3.48
CA ALA A 257 -31.42 -3.58 -4.83
C ALA A 257 -31.57 -5.00 -5.41
N SER A 258 -31.31 -6.02 -4.59
CA SER A 258 -31.47 -7.42 -4.98
C SER A 258 -32.91 -7.77 -5.36
N ILE A 259 -33.91 -7.24 -4.64
CA ILE A 259 -35.34 -7.44 -4.94
C ILE A 259 -35.73 -6.77 -6.26
N LEU A 260 -35.17 -5.59 -6.54
CA LEU A 260 -35.44 -4.83 -7.76
C LEU A 260 -34.70 -5.37 -8.99
N GLY A 261 -33.82 -6.36 -8.80
CA GLY A 261 -32.98 -6.90 -9.88
C GLY A 261 -31.89 -5.90 -10.33
N GLU A 262 -31.56 -4.94 -9.48
CA GLU A 262 -30.51 -3.96 -9.72
C GLU A 262 -29.15 -4.52 -9.28
N LEU A 263 -28.08 -4.06 -9.97
CA LEU A 263 -26.72 -4.31 -9.53
C LEU A 263 -26.48 -3.52 -8.24
N SER A 264 -26.26 -4.22 -7.13
CA SER A 264 -25.85 -3.57 -5.89
C SER A 264 -24.38 -3.18 -5.97
N GLN A 265 -24.06 -1.96 -5.52
CA GLN A 265 -22.70 -1.48 -5.27
C GLN A 265 -22.52 -1.19 -3.77
N PRO A 266 -22.26 -2.23 -2.94
CA PRO A 266 -22.22 -2.07 -1.49
C PRO A 266 -21.23 -1.01 -0.99
N ILE A 267 -20.06 -0.87 -1.60
CA ILE A 267 -19.07 0.13 -1.17
C ILE A 267 -19.56 1.55 -1.40
N ASP A 268 -20.18 1.81 -2.54
CA ASP A 268 -20.70 3.14 -2.83
C ASP A 268 -21.94 3.43 -2.00
N GLY A 269 -22.80 2.42 -1.79
CA GLY A 269 -23.89 2.49 -0.83
C GLY A 269 -23.39 2.83 0.57
N ALA A 270 -22.32 2.16 1.02
CA ALA A 270 -21.73 2.37 2.32
C ALA A 270 -21.12 3.78 2.45
N ARG A 271 -20.39 4.25 1.44
CA ARG A 271 -19.84 5.61 1.41
C ARG A 271 -20.93 6.68 1.43
N ARG A 272 -22.00 6.47 0.66
CA ARG A 272 -23.19 7.34 0.71
C ARG A 272 -23.76 7.36 2.12
N ILE A 273 -24.01 6.19 2.72
CA ILE A 273 -24.49 6.07 4.10
C ILE A 273 -23.55 6.77 5.09
N ALA A 274 -22.23 6.56 5.02
CA ALA A 274 -21.25 7.22 5.90
C ALA A 274 -21.33 8.75 5.78
N SER A 275 -21.33 9.25 4.55
CA SER A 275 -21.46 10.68 4.25
C SER A 275 -22.76 11.25 4.83
N VAL A 276 -23.88 10.57 4.59
CA VAL A 276 -25.20 10.90 5.14
C VAL A 276 -25.19 10.94 6.66
N SER A 277 -24.79 9.86 7.33
CA SER A 277 -24.84 9.73 8.79
C SER A 277 -23.92 10.73 9.49
N SER A 278 -22.82 11.12 8.84
CA SER A 278 -21.91 12.15 9.35
C SER A 278 -22.46 13.58 9.21
N ASN A 279 -23.48 13.80 8.36
CA ASN A 279 -24.12 15.10 8.18
C ASN A 279 -25.10 15.39 9.32
N ALA A 280 -24.81 16.40 10.14
CA ALA A 280 -25.62 16.74 11.31
C ALA A 280 -27.08 17.10 10.99
N GLN A 281 -27.32 17.80 9.89
CA GLN A 281 -28.66 18.20 9.47
C GLN A 281 -29.46 16.97 9.01
N PHE A 282 -28.84 16.11 8.19
CA PHE A 282 -29.48 14.89 7.75
C PHE A 282 -29.77 13.94 8.93
N SER A 283 -28.81 13.76 9.82
CA SER A 283 -28.97 12.93 11.02
C SER A 283 -30.08 13.44 11.95
N GLU A 284 -30.30 14.76 12.03
CA GLU A 284 -31.46 15.32 12.73
C GLU A 284 -32.78 15.03 12.00
N LEU A 285 -32.82 15.10 10.66
CA LEU A 285 -34.02 14.75 9.89
C LEU A 285 -34.41 13.28 10.08
N VAL A 286 -33.43 12.37 9.99
CA VAL A 286 -33.66 10.92 10.23
C VAL A 286 -34.11 10.68 11.65
N ARG A 287 -33.45 11.29 12.64
CA ARG A 287 -33.86 11.18 14.05
C ARG A 287 -35.32 11.62 14.20
N ARG A 288 -35.69 12.80 13.71
CA ARG A 288 -37.08 13.29 13.74
C ARG A 288 -38.05 12.29 13.09
N TRP A 289 -37.67 11.68 11.97
CA TRP A 289 -38.49 10.71 11.26
C TRP A 289 -38.73 9.41 12.05
N GLU A 290 -37.73 8.96 12.81
CA GLU A 290 -37.83 7.76 13.65
C GLU A 290 -38.83 7.96 14.81
N ILE A 291 -38.78 9.13 15.48
CA ILE A 291 -39.62 9.44 16.65
C ILE A 291 -40.99 10.02 16.31
N ASP A 292 -41.14 10.74 15.19
CA ASP A 292 -42.40 11.38 14.79
C ASP A 292 -43.12 10.59 13.69
N ALA A 293 -43.87 9.57 14.11
CA ALA A 293 -44.67 8.76 13.19
C ALA A 293 -45.79 9.57 12.48
N ALA A 294 -46.26 10.68 13.06
CA ALA A 294 -47.36 11.48 12.49
C ALA A 294 -46.88 12.51 11.45
N GLY A 295 -45.60 12.92 11.52
CA GLY A 295 -44.97 13.89 10.62
C GLY A 295 -44.13 13.29 9.48
N ARG A 296 -44.14 11.96 9.31
CA ARG A 296 -43.24 11.25 8.36
C ARG A 296 -43.38 11.73 6.92
N ASP A 297 -44.59 11.96 6.42
CA ASP A 297 -44.80 12.38 5.02
C ASP A 297 -44.09 13.70 4.69
N GLY A 298 -44.04 14.64 5.65
CA GLY A 298 -43.32 15.91 5.47
C GLY A 298 -41.80 15.73 5.59
N LEU A 299 -41.37 14.92 6.57
CA LEU A 299 -39.97 14.57 6.76
C LEU A 299 -39.40 13.77 5.58
N ASP A 300 -40.19 12.94 4.91
CA ASP A 300 -39.80 12.18 3.71
C ASP A 300 -39.42 13.10 2.55
N VAL A 301 -40.06 14.26 2.44
CA VAL A 301 -39.73 15.27 1.42
C VAL A 301 -38.44 16.00 1.80
N GLU A 302 -38.30 16.39 3.07
CA GLU A 302 -37.07 17.04 3.59
C GLU A 302 -35.84 16.12 3.46
N ILE A 303 -35.99 14.83 3.80
CA ILE A 303 -34.94 13.81 3.69
C ILE A 303 -34.55 13.59 2.23
N ARG A 304 -35.53 13.50 1.31
CA ARG A 304 -35.24 13.35 -0.13
C ARG A 304 -34.49 14.57 -0.68
N HIS A 305 -34.88 15.77 -0.31
CA HIS A 305 -34.19 16.99 -0.75
C HIS A 305 -32.76 17.04 -0.22
N ALA A 306 -32.56 16.77 1.07
CA ALA A 306 -31.23 16.73 1.67
C ALA A 306 -30.34 15.63 1.05
N ALA A 307 -30.92 14.48 0.68
CA ALA A 307 -30.21 13.43 -0.04
C ALA A 307 -29.78 13.88 -1.44
N VAL A 308 -30.65 14.60 -2.17
CA VAL A 308 -30.31 15.15 -3.50
C VAL A 308 -29.24 16.23 -3.39
N GLU A 309 -29.26 17.10 -2.38
CA GLU A 309 -28.19 18.09 -2.17
C GLU A 309 -26.83 17.45 -1.83
N LEU A 310 -26.84 16.27 -1.18
CA LEU A 310 -25.62 15.57 -0.78
C LEU A 310 -25.05 14.63 -1.85
N PHE A 311 -25.90 14.05 -2.70
CA PHE A 311 -25.51 13.00 -3.68
C PHE A 311 -26.07 13.18 -5.09
N GLY A 312 -26.83 14.25 -5.33
CA GLY A 312 -27.21 14.59 -6.69
C GLY A 312 -25.95 14.84 -7.51
N GLU A 313 -25.83 14.18 -8.64
CA GLU A 313 -24.84 14.55 -9.64
C GLU A 313 -25.09 16.02 -10.01
N GLU A 314 -24.04 16.85 -10.01
CA GLU A 314 -24.05 18.00 -10.92
C GLU A 314 -24.18 17.39 -12.33
N GLU A 315 -25.35 17.54 -12.95
CA GLU A 315 -25.58 17.17 -14.36
C GLU A 315 -24.49 17.72 -15.30
#